data_AF-A0A7X9DRS4-F1
#
_entry.id   AF-A0A7X9DRS4-F1
#
_cell.length_a   1.000
_cell.length_b   1.000
_cell.length_c   1.000
_cell.angle_alpha   90.00
_cell.angle_beta   90.00
_cell.angle_gamma   90.00
#
_symmetry.space_group_name_H-M   'P 1'
#
loop_
_entity.id
_entity.type
_entity.pdbx_description
1 polymer ?
#
loop_
_entity_poly.entity_id
_entity_poly.type
_entity_poly.pdbx_seq_one_letter_code
_entity_poly.pdbx_strand_id
1 'polypeptide(L)'
;MFFRNSRQAQLSGTELQAIAFAVSISLLFLPSCSTQKNTWMSRHFHALTAHYNIYFNGNESFKQGVNKIRKGYKDDFTRVLPIFTWDDENLARSAAGDFDRATKKASKVIALHSIKVKPSMKREVLSEKEKAFYNKNEYNPWVEKAYLLIGKSHFYQKNYKLAQETFRFMINQFGEEEIRFDALVWLARVYIETGETNEAKKLMDALSNEPAFPDRLTGDLQATLAHYYLRNEQYAEAALPLEKALNEARTKTDRYRWTFILGQIYTLTGDPDKANKYFARVVKMNPPYEVTFNARINMASNVKEGTGAAASIRRELLKLANDQKNKEYLDQIYYALGNLSLRQKDTAEAISFYARSAQVSTTNNRQKALSYLAVADLYFSRPDYIAAAAYYDSASSFVDRRNFKNYDQIMARAQNLIELARNIQTVQREDSLQRLSYMSKEDLNAFIDKIIESVVRKEAEERQKMAEQMLADQINTGYGQQVLQDPTAAGQWYFYNPNIRTQGEMEFRRKWGNRKLEDNWRRLNKGVSTGPAESNLAESGRNGGQEESGKALSNKSREYYLKDIPFTDSLREISNKRIEEALFNAGTLYFEKLNEPLLSAGSYRELIRRFPGSTYEPQALYNLYS
;
A
#
# COMPACT_ATOMS: atom_id res chain seq x y z
N MET A 1 -60.88 50.90 -40.68
CA MET A 1 -62.07 50.08 -41.01
C MET A 1 -61.59 48.98 -41.97
N PHE A 2 -61.67 47.68 -41.74
CA PHE A 2 -62.73 46.88 -41.14
C PHE A 2 -62.20 45.70 -40.30
N PHE A 3 -63.02 45.29 -39.34
CA PHE A 3 -62.83 44.27 -38.31
C PHE A 3 -62.99 42.82 -38.81
N ARG A 4 -62.31 41.91 -38.10
CA ARG A 4 -62.70 40.53 -37.69
C ARG A 4 -63.27 39.57 -38.75
N ASN A 5 -62.56 38.47 -38.96
CA ASN A 5 -63.18 37.18 -39.25
C ASN A 5 -62.60 36.10 -38.33
N SER A 6 -63.15 36.01 -37.12
CA SER A 6 -62.94 34.90 -36.20
C SER A 6 -63.75 33.70 -36.67
N ARG A 7 -63.11 32.74 -37.36
CA ARG A 7 -63.70 31.41 -37.55
C ARG A 7 -63.70 30.70 -36.20
N GLN A 8 -64.85 30.68 -35.54
CA GLN A 8 -65.10 29.76 -34.43
C GLN A 8 -65.10 28.35 -35.02
N ALA A 9 -64.08 27.56 -34.69
CA ALA A 9 -64.14 26.12 -34.90
C ALA A 9 -65.23 25.57 -33.96
N GLN A 10 -66.40 25.23 -34.53
CA GLN A 10 -67.44 24.52 -33.80
C GLN A 10 -66.99 23.07 -33.64
N LEU A 11 -66.50 22.73 -32.44
CA LEU A 11 -66.27 21.35 -32.04
C LEU A 11 -67.58 20.57 -32.11
N SER A 12 -67.54 19.36 -32.65
CA SER A 12 -68.71 18.48 -32.66
C SER A 12 -69.08 18.04 -31.24
N GLY A 13 -70.35 17.71 -31.00
CA GLY A 13 -70.83 17.31 -29.66
C GLY A 13 -70.07 16.11 -29.08
N THR A 14 -69.57 15.22 -29.93
CA THR A 14 -68.76 14.05 -29.57
C THR A 14 -67.32 14.43 -29.18
N GLU A 15 -66.70 15.39 -29.85
CA GLU A 15 -65.38 15.92 -29.48
C GLU A 15 -65.41 16.68 -28.15
N LEU A 16 -66.47 17.47 -27.92
CA LEU A 16 -66.71 18.13 -26.63
C LEU A 16 -66.91 17.11 -25.50
N GLN A 17 -67.61 16.00 -25.75
CA GLN A 17 -67.76 14.92 -24.78
C GLN A 17 -66.44 14.17 -24.53
N ALA A 18 -65.64 13.90 -25.55
CA ALA A 18 -64.34 13.26 -25.40
C ALA A 18 -63.33 14.15 -24.65
N ILE A 19 -63.30 15.44 -24.94
CA ILE A 19 -62.49 16.42 -24.21
C ILE A 19 -62.98 16.57 -22.77
N ALA A 20 -64.29 16.68 -22.54
CA ALA A 20 -64.86 16.75 -21.20
C ALA A 20 -64.58 15.47 -20.41
N PHE A 21 -64.61 14.30 -21.03
CA PHE A 21 -64.26 13.03 -20.43
C PHE A 21 -62.77 12.94 -20.11
N ALA A 22 -61.88 13.34 -21.03
CA ALA A 22 -60.43 13.39 -20.80
C ALA A 22 -60.04 14.41 -19.70
N VAL A 23 -60.70 15.57 -19.68
CA VAL A 23 -60.54 16.60 -18.63
C VAL A 23 -61.09 16.09 -17.29
N SER A 24 -62.23 15.41 -17.29
CA SER A 24 -62.81 14.80 -16.07
C SER A 24 -61.92 13.68 -15.52
N ILE A 25 -61.36 12.83 -16.39
CA ILE A 25 -60.35 11.82 -16.02
C ILE A 25 -59.11 12.50 -15.45
N SER A 26 -58.61 13.57 -16.10
CA SER A 26 -57.44 14.31 -15.63
C SER A 26 -57.68 14.99 -14.27
N LEU A 27 -58.87 15.55 -14.05
CA LEU A 27 -59.30 16.17 -12.79
C LEU A 27 -59.42 15.14 -11.65
N LEU A 28 -59.76 13.88 -11.96
CA LEU A 28 -59.79 12.78 -10.98
C LEU A 28 -58.39 12.39 -10.45
N PHE A 29 -57.32 12.68 -11.20
CA PHE A 29 -55.94 12.40 -10.78
C PHE A 29 -55.26 13.54 -10.01
N LEU A 30 -55.73 14.78 -10.12
CA LEU A 30 -55.18 15.93 -9.38
C LEU A 30 -55.16 15.78 -7.84
N PRO A 31 -56.18 15.21 -7.16
CA PRO A 31 -56.13 15.02 -5.71
C PRO A 31 -55.14 13.94 -5.26
N SER A 32 -54.63 13.10 -6.17
CA SER A 32 -53.64 12.06 -5.87
C SER A 32 -52.20 12.61 -5.77
N CYS A 33 -51.96 13.85 -6.20
CA CYS A 33 -50.65 14.48 -6.21
C CYS A 33 -50.30 15.24 -4.91
N SER A 34 -51.24 15.34 -3.97
CA SER A 34 -51.04 16.06 -2.71
C SER A 34 -50.55 15.13 -1.61
N THR A 35 -49.41 15.46 -0.99
CA THR A 35 -48.89 14.79 0.21
C THR A 35 -49.70 15.08 1.47
N GLN A 36 -50.63 16.04 1.40
CA GLN A 36 -51.53 16.40 2.51
C GLN A 36 -52.71 15.43 2.65
N LYS A 37 -52.90 14.51 1.68
CA LYS A 37 -53.92 13.46 1.74
C LYS A 37 -53.26 12.09 1.86
N ASN A 38 -53.71 11.28 2.82
CA ASN A 38 -53.21 9.92 3.02
C ASN A 38 -54.26 8.86 2.65
N THR A 39 -54.53 8.71 1.35
CA THR A 39 -55.40 7.67 0.79
C THR A 39 -54.58 6.57 0.13
N TRP A 40 -55.21 5.43 -0.16
CA TRP A 40 -54.52 4.35 -0.87
C TRP A 40 -53.97 4.78 -2.23
N MET A 41 -54.74 5.60 -2.97
CA MET A 41 -54.36 6.12 -4.29
C MET A 41 -53.21 7.14 -4.17
N SER A 42 -53.30 8.11 -3.25
CA SER A 42 -52.23 9.10 -3.08
C SER A 42 -50.92 8.44 -2.63
N ARG A 43 -50.98 7.46 -1.71
CA ARG A 43 -49.79 6.69 -1.30
C ARG A 43 -49.16 5.95 -2.49
N HIS A 44 -49.95 5.26 -3.32
CA HIS A 44 -49.42 4.56 -4.49
C HIS A 44 -48.81 5.51 -5.51
N PHE A 45 -49.50 6.61 -5.81
CA PHE A 45 -48.99 7.63 -6.73
C PHE A 45 -47.65 8.21 -6.25
N HIS A 46 -47.58 8.66 -4.99
CA HIS A 46 -46.34 9.22 -4.43
C HIS A 46 -45.24 8.17 -4.29
N ALA A 47 -45.56 6.91 -4.00
CA ALA A 47 -44.56 5.85 -3.95
C ALA A 47 -43.98 5.56 -5.34
N LEU A 48 -44.82 5.42 -6.37
CA LEU A 48 -44.40 5.13 -7.73
C LEU A 48 -43.56 6.27 -8.32
N THR A 49 -44.06 7.50 -8.19
CA THR A 49 -43.36 8.70 -8.67
C THR A 49 -42.07 8.98 -7.90
N ALA A 50 -42.06 8.80 -6.58
CA ALA A 50 -40.82 8.91 -5.79
C ALA A 50 -39.76 7.91 -6.26
N HIS A 51 -40.17 6.67 -6.51
CA HIS A 51 -39.25 5.62 -6.94
C HIS A 51 -38.64 5.90 -8.31
N TYR A 52 -39.49 5.90 -9.35
CA TYR A 52 -39.02 5.87 -10.74
C TYR A 52 -38.51 7.23 -11.21
N ASN A 53 -39.05 8.34 -10.70
CA ASN A 53 -38.63 9.66 -11.18
C ASN A 53 -37.38 10.17 -10.45
N ILE A 54 -37.16 9.76 -9.19
CA ILE A 54 -36.16 10.40 -8.32
C ILE A 54 -35.25 9.40 -7.62
N TYR A 55 -35.80 8.52 -6.77
CA TYR A 55 -35.00 7.63 -5.91
C TYR A 55 -34.11 6.70 -6.74
N PHE A 56 -34.64 6.08 -7.79
CA PHE A 56 -33.89 5.17 -8.67
C PHE A 56 -32.63 5.86 -9.20
N ASN A 57 -32.77 7.06 -9.76
CA ASN A 57 -31.65 7.84 -10.28
C ASN A 57 -30.62 8.22 -9.20
N GLY A 58 -31.08 8.51 -7.98
CA GLY A 58 -30.18 8.76 -6.84
C GLY A 58 -29.41 7.51 -6.42
N ASN A 59 -30.10 6.38 -6.33
CA ASN A 59 -29.50 5.10 -5.94
C ASN A 59 -28.51 4.58 -7.00
N GLU A 60 -28.81 4.75 -8.29
CA GLU A 60 -27.86 4.41 -9.36
C GLU A 60 -26.60 5.29 -9.30
N SER A 61 -26.76 6.59 -9.02
CA SER A 61 -25.61 7.49 -8.78
C SER A 61 -24.75 7.01 -7.60
N PHE A 62 -25.37 6.64 -6.48
CA PHE A 62 -24.65 6.08 -5.34
C PHE A 62 -23.90 4.79 -5.69
N LYS A 63 -24.55 3.85 -6.40
CA LYS A 63 -23.91 2.62 -6.86
C LYS A 63 -22.72 2.90 -7.77
N GLN A 64 -22.82 3.90 -8.65
CA GLN A 64 -21.71 4.34 -9.50
C GLN A 64 -20.52 4.83 -8.66
N GLY A 65 -20.76 5.67 -7.65
CA GLY A 65 -19.74 6.13 -6.71
C GLY A 65 -19.07 4.96 -5.96
N VAL A 66 -19.84 4.03 -5.40
CA VAL A 66 -19.30 2.84 -4.72
C VAL A 66 -18.49 1.96 -5.68
N ASN A 67 -18.96 1.77 -6.92
CA ASN A 67 -18.25 0.99 -7.93
C ASN A 67 -16.95 1.66 -8.37
N LYS A 68 -16.92 2.99 -8.45
CA LYS A 68 -15.73 3.78 -8.75
C LYS A 68 -14.65 3.57 -7.69
N ILE A 69 -15.02 3.64 -6.40
CA ILE A 69 -14.13 3.32 -5.28
C ILE A 69 -13.64 1.88 -5.39
N ARG A 70 -14.54 0.91 -5.52
CA ARG A 70 -14.18 -0.52 -5.58
C ARG A 70 -13.25 -0.87 -6.73
N LYS A 71 -13.43 -0.28 -7.91
CA LYS A 71 -12.57 -0.51 -9.09
C LYS A 71 -11.24 0.24 -9.02
N GLY A 72 -11.23 1.41 -8.37
CA GLY A 72 -10.02 2.20 -8.17
C GLY A 72 -9.14 1.69 -7.04
N TYR A 73 -9.72 0.94 -6.09
CA TYR A 73 -8.99 0.38 -4.96
C TYR A 73 -7.97 -0.66 -5.42
N LYS A 74 -6.71 -0.46 -5.02
CA LYS A 74 -5.63 -1.41 -5.26
C LYS A 74 -5.34 -2.14 -3.96
N ASP A 75 -5.49 -3.46 -4.00
CA ASP A 75 -5.17 -4.31 -2.85
C ASP A 75 -3.67 -4.31 -2.58
N ASP A 76 -3.32 -4.25 -1.30
CA ASP A 76 -1.99 -4.54 -0.82
C ASP A 76 -2.01 -5.91 -0.13
N PHE A 77 -1.62 -6.93 -0.88
CA PHE A 77 -1.64 -8.32 -0.43
C PHE A 77 -0.55 -8.65 0.61
N THR A 78 0.35 -7.71 0.93
CA THR A 78 1.36 -7.87 1.98
C THR A 78 0.78 -7.74 3.40
N ARG A 79 -0.47 -7.32 3.53
CA ARG A 79 -1.24 -7.22 4.78
C ARG A 79 -2.58 -7.90 4.64
N VAL A 80 -3.26 -8.15 5.76
CA VAL A 80 -4.65 -8.60 5.75
C VAL A 80 -5.50 -7.57 5.01
N LEU A 81 -6.17 -7.97 3.93
CA LEU A 81 -6.99 -7.06 3.15
C LEU A 81 -8.17 -6.57 4.01
N PRO A 82 -8.61 -5.31 3.85
CA PRO A 82 -9.78 -4.85 4.57
C PRO A 82 -11.05 -5.50 4.02
N ILE A 83 -12.03 -5.73 4.91
CA ILE A 83 -13.37 -6.24 4.53
C ILE A 83 -14.03 -5.29 3.55
N PHE A 84 -13.87 -3.99 3.78
CA PHE A 84 -14.45 -2.91 3.00
C PHE A 84 -13.38 -1.97 2.45
N THR A 85 -13.56 -1.52 1.21
CA THR A 85 -12.58 -0.69 0.48
C THR A 85 -12.88 0.80 0.54
N TRP A 86 -13.62 1.25 1.56
CA TRP A 86 -14.07 2.64 1.65
C TRP A 86 -13.07 3.56 2.35
N ASP A 87 -11.97 3.03 2.88
CA ASP A 87 -10.96 3.73 3.68
C ASP A 87 -10.14 4.75 2.88
N ASP A 88 -9.90 4.51 1.58
CA ASP A 88 -9.11 5.39 0.72
C ASP A 88 -9.78 6.76 0.48
N GLU A 89 -9.17 7.82 1.04
CA GLU A 89 -9.65 9.20 0.92
C GLU A 89 -9.60 9.76 -0.51
N ASN A 90 -8.59 9.39 -1.30
CA ASN A 90 -8.45 9.91 -2.66
C ASN A 90 -9.56 9.34 -3.55
N LEU A 91 -9.86 8.05 -3.39
CA LEU A 91 -10.97 7.42 -4.08
C LEU A 91 -12.32 7.98 -3.61
N ALA A 92 -12.50 8.21 -2.31
CA ALA A 92 -13.68 8.88 -1.77
C ALA A 92 -13.91 10.26 -2.41
N ARG A 93 -12.86 11.10 -2.49
CA ARG A 93 -12.91 12.42 -3.15
C ARG A 93 -13.23 12.30 -4.63
N SER A 94 -12.64 11.33 -5.33
CA SER A 94 -12.91 11.11 -6.77
C SER A 94 -14.35 10.70 -7.09
N ALA A 95 -15.06 10.12 -6.10
CA ALA A 95 -16.44 9.67 -6.19
C ALA A 95 -17.44 10.66 -5.55
N ALA A 96 -16.98 11.78 -4.98
CA ALA A 96 -17.81 12.69 -4.20
C ALA A 96 -19.02 13.24 -4.99
N GLY A 97 -18.85 13.58 -6.27
CA GLY A 97 -19.92 14.09 -7.12
C GLY A 97 -21.07 13.09 -7.35
N ASP A 98 -20.75 11.78 -7.36
CA ASP A 98 -21.74 10.71 -7.50
C ASP A 98 -22.61 10.62 -6.23
N PHE A 99 -21.99 10.79 -5.05
CA PHE A 99 -22.68 10.85 -3.76
C PHE A 99 -23.47 12.14 -3.55
N ASP A 100 -22.97 13.29 -4.00
CA ASP A 100 -23.71 14.55 -3.95
C ASP A 100 -25.00 14.49 -4.78
N ARG A 101 -24.93 13.88 -5.95
CA ARG A 101 -26.11 13.65 -6.79
C ARG A 101 -27.09 12.70 -6.11
N ALA A 102 -26.61 11.63 -5.47
CA ALA A 102 -27.45 10.72 -4.69
C ALA A 102 -28.17 11.45 -3.56
N THR A 103 -27.44 12.24 -2.77
CA THR A 103 -27.99 13.09 -1.69
C THR A 103 -29.02 14.09 -2.22
N LYS A 104 -28.72 14.83 -3.29
CA LYS A 104 -29.67 15.79 -3.90
C LYS A 104 -30.98 15.13 -4.33
N LYS A 105 -30.90 13.95 -4.96
CA LYS A 105 -32.08 13.18 -5.39
C LYS A 105 -32.86 12.65 -4.19
N ALA A 106 -32.18 12.08 -3.20
CA ALA A 106 -32.81 11.62 -1.97
C ALA A 106 -33.52 12.74 -1.22
N SER A 107 -32.88 13.90 -1.05
CA SER A 107 -33.50 15.09 -0.45
C SER A 107 -34.74 15.55 -1.23
N LYS A 108 -34.72 15.43 -2.57
CA LYS A 108 -35.89 15.72 -3.40
C LYS A 108 -37.05 14.72 -3.19
N VAL A 109 -36.76 13.43 -2.96
CA VAL A 109 -37.79 12.44 -2.59
C VAL A 109 -38.47 12.87 -1.29
N ILE A 110 -37.67 13.19 -0.27
CA ILE A 110 -38.15 13.60 1.05
C ILE A 110 -39.01 14.86 0.92
N ALA A 111 -38.52 15.87 0.22
CA ALA A 111 -39.20 17.16 0.09
C ALA A 111 -40.54 17.07 -0.67
N LEU A 112 -40.63 16.23 -1.71
CA LEU A 112 -41.80 16.21 -2.60
C LEU A 112 -42.79 15.07 -2.32
N HIS A 113 -42.37 14.01 -1.66
CA HIS A 113 -43.17 12.78 -1.54
C HIS A 113 -43.33 12.25 -0.12
N SER A 114 -42.87 13.00 0.90
CA SER A 114 -43.14 12.67 2.31
C SER A 114 -44.63 12.83 2.63
N ILE A 115 -45.23 11.78 3.18
CA ILE A 115 -46.62 11.75 3.63
C ILE A 115 -46.59 11.50 5.13
N LYS A 116 -46.79 12.56 5.92
CA LYS A 116 -46.82 12.49 7.40
C LYS A 116 -48.24 12.50 7.98
N VAL A 117 -49.22 12.90 7.17
CA VAL A 117 -50.63 12.97 7.57
C VAL A 117 -51.15 11.56 7.86
N LYS A 118 -51.85 11.37 8.98
CA LYS A 118 -52.44 10.09 9.36
C LYS A 118 -53.57 9.69 8.40
N PRO A 119 -53.74 8.40 8.06
CA PRO A 119 -54.87 7.95 7.26
C PRO A 119 -56.17 8.07 8.07
N SER A 120 -57.32 8.16 7.40
CA SER A 120 -58.60 8.14 8.10
C SER A 120 -58.81 6.79 8.81
N MET A 121 -59.31 6.85 10.05
CA MET A 121 -59.69 5.64 10.77
C MET A 121 -60.96 5.05 10.14
N LYS A 122 -60.87 3.77 9.74
CA LYS A 122 -62.00 3.03 9.15
C LYS A 122 -62.97 2.47 10.19
N ARG A 123 -62.50 2.29 11.43
CA ARG A 123 -63.20 1.71 12.58
C ARG A 123 -62.53 2.16 13.87
N GLU A 124 -63.27 2.18 14.97
CA GLU A 124 -62.78 2.61 16.30
C GLU A 124 -61.77 1.62 16.90
N VAL A 125 -61.95 0.31 16.69
CA VAL A 125 -61.05 -0.73 17.18
C VAL A 125 -60.17 -1.23 16.03
N LEU A 126 -58.88 -0.94 16.13
CA LEU A 126 -57.86 -1.38 15.17
C LEU A 126 -57.18 -2.67 15.66
N SER A 127 -56.87 -3.58 14.73
CA SER A 127 -55.94 -4.69 15.00
C SER A 127 -54.52 -4.17 15.26
N GLU A 128 -53.64 -4.96 15.88
CA GLU A 128 -52.25 -4.54 16.14
C GLU A 128 -51.50 -4.11 14.88
N LYS A 129 -51.71 -4.80 13.75
CA LYS A 129 -51.11 -4.42 12.46
C LYS A 129 -51.63 -3.06 11.96
N GLU A 130 -52.92 -2.79 12.16
CA GLU A 130 -53.52 -1.51 11.76
C GLU A 130 -53.08 -0.37 12.68
N LYS A 131 -52.96 -0.62 14.00
CA LYS A 131 -52.38 0.33 14.94
C LYS A 131 -50.94 0.66 14.57
N ALA A 132 -50.10 -0.34 14.30
CA ALA A 132 -48.72 -0.14 13.88
C ALA A 132 -48.63 0.70 12.59
N PHE A 133 -49.47 0.41 11.59
CA PHE A 133 -49.54 1.20 10.37
C PHE A 133 -50.02 2.64 10.63
N TYR A 134 -51.08 2.83 11.42
CA TYR A 134 -51.62 4.15 11.78
C TYR A 134 -50.62 4.97 12.62
N ASN A 135 -49.76 4.32 13.40
CA ASN A 135 -48.79 5.00 14.24
C ASN A 135 -47.51 5.38 13.50
N LYS A 136 -47.32 4.98 12.24
CA LYS A 136 -46.18 5.41 11.43
C LYS A 136 -46.06 6.93 11.33
N ASN A 137 -44.81 7.40 11.33
CA ASN A 137 -44.48 8.81 11.15
C ASN A 137 -44.30 9.20 9.68
N GLU A 138 -44.22 8.21 8.79
CA GLU A 138 -44.08 8.36 7.35
C GLU A 138 -44.82 7.21 6.65
N TYR A 139 -45.57 7.55 5.60
CA TYR A 139 -46.40 6.59 4.88
C TYR A 139 -45.90 6.27 3.47
N ASN A 140 -44.84 6.96 3.01
CA ASN A 140 -44.15 6.65 1.77
C ASN A 140 -42.85 5.86 2.05
N PRO A 141 -42.76 4.57 1.66
CA PRO A 141 -41.60 3.72 1.93
C PRO A 141 -40.33 4.15 1.18
N TRP A 142 -40.40 5.07 0.22
CA TRP A 142 -39.20 5.58 -0.45
C TRP A 142 -38.52 6.72 0.32
N VAL A 143 -39.20 7.33 1.30
CA VAL A 143 -38.64 8.40 2.13
C VAL A 143 -37.64 7.84 3.13
N GLU A 144 -37.96 6.73 3.81
CA GLU A 144 -37.02 6.02 4.69
C GLU A 144 -35.76 5.56 3.93
N LYS A 145 -35.93 5.06 2.70
CA LYS A 145 -34.84 4.65 1.81
C LYS A 145 -34.02 5.83 1.32
N ALA A 146 -34.64 6.99 1.12
CA ALA A 146 -33.96 8.23 0.77
C ALA A 146 -33.07 8.72 1.91
N TYR A 147 -33.55 8.71 3.16
CA TYR A 147 -32.70 9.02 4.32
C TYR A 147 -31.52 8.05 4.44
N LEU A 148 -31.75 6.74 4.25
CA LEU A 148 -30.68 5.75 4.26
C LEU A 148 -29.62 6.04 3.20
N LEU A 149 -30.06 6.46 2.01
CA LEU A 149 -29.19 6.83 0.90
C LEU A 149 -28.35 8.08 1.22
N ILE A 150 -28.92 9.07 1.90
CA ILE A 150 -28.19 10.26 2.37
C ILE A 150 -27.12 9.87 3.39
N GLY A 151 -27.49 9.11 4.42
CA GLY A 151 -26.54 8.68 5.46
C GLY A 151 -25.38 7.87 4.88
N LYS A 152 -25.67 6.92 3.98
CA LYS A 152 -24.64 6.16 3.25
C LYS A 152 -23.76 7.07 2.40
N SER A 153 -24.34 8.02 1.68
CA SER A 153 -23.59 8.97 0.85
C SER A 153 -22.62 9.80 1.70
N HIS A 154 -23.07 10.34 2.83
CA HIS A 154 -22.22 11.06 3.77
C HIS A 154 -21.11 10.18 4.36
N PHE A 155 -21.41 8.92 4.68
CA PHE A 155 -20.39 7.97 5.14
C PHE A 155 -19.27 7.77 4.11
N TYR A 156 -19.62 7.50 2.85
CA TYR A 156 -18.63 7.31 1.79
C TYR A 156 -17.87 8.60 1.45
N GLN A 157 -18.48 9.76 1.66
CA GLN A 157 -17.83 11.07 1.58
C GLN A 157 -16.93 11.40 2.78
N LYS A 158 -16.81 10.51 3.77
CA LYS A 158 -16.07 10.73 5.02
C LYS A 158 -16.67 11.81 5.93
N ASN A 159 -17.90 12.25 5.64
CA ASN A 159 -18.68 13.16 6.47
C ASN A 159 -19.37 12.38 7.60
N TYR A 160 -18.57 11.74 8.45
CA TYR A 160 -19.06 10.81 9.47
C TYR A 160 -20.03 11.44 10.46
N LYS A 161 -19.84 12.72 10.81
CA LYS A 161 -20.77 13.47 11.66
C LYS A 161 -22.18 13.54 11.05
N LEU A 162 -22.29 13.96 9.79
CA LEU A 162 -23.59 14.04 9.09
C LEU A 162 -24.20 12.65 8.88
N ALA A 163 -23.38 11.65 8.59
CA ALA A 163 -23.83 10.26 8.49
C ALA A 163 -24.44 9.79 9.81
N GLN A 164 -23.74 10.02 10.93
CA GLN A 164 -24.18 9.67 12.28
C GLN A 164 -25.51 10.36 12.63
N GLU A 165 -25.60 11.67 12.42
CA GLU A 165 -26.82 12.46 12.64
C GLU A 165 -27.99 11.92 11.82
N THR A 166 -27.75 11.58 10.55
CA THR A 166 -28.77 11.02 9.65
C THR A 166 -29.26 9.66 10.14
N PHE A 167 -28.35 8.75 10.53
CA PHE A 167 -28.74 7.43 11.02
C PHE A 167 -29.47 7.51 12.37
N ARG A 168 -29.03 8.38 13.29
CA ARG A 168 -29.74 8.62 14.55
C ARG A 168 -31.14 9.18 14.32
N PHE A 169 -31.27 10.13 13.38
CA PHE A 169 -32.58 10.63 12.98
C PHE A 169 -33.47 9.49 12.47
N MET A 170 -32.96 8.61 11.60
CA MET A 170 -33.72 7.46 11.11
C MET A 170 -34.16 6.52 12.23
N ILE A 171 -33.27 6.21 13.18
CA ILE A 171 -33.59 5.33 14.32
C ILE A 171 -34.73 5.93 15.15
N ASN A 172 -34.75 7.24 15.35
CA ASN A 172 -35.82 7.91 16.08
C ASN A 172 -37.11 8.03 15.26
N GLN A 173 -37.00 8.39 13.98
CA GLN A 173 -38.13 8.67 13.10
C GLN A 173 -38.87 7.39 12.68
N PHE A 174 -38.14 6.31 12.42
CA PHE A 174 -38.61 5.02 11.93
C PHE A 174 -38.41 3.90 12.96
N GLY A 175 -38.43 4.24 14.25
CA GLY A 175 -38.02 3.37 15.35
C GLY A 175 -38.80 2.08 15.49
N GLU A 176 -40.02 1.97 14.95
CA GLU A 176 -40.83 0.75 14.92
C GLU A 176 -40.75 -0.01 13.59
N GLU A 177 -39.99 0.51 12.62
CA GLU A 177 -39.91 -0.03 11.27
C GLU A 177 -38.59 -0.78 11.05
N GLU A 178 -38.63 -1.81 10.20
CA GLU A 178 -37.48 -2.66 9.93
C GLU A 178 -36.26 -1.89 9.41
N ILE A 179 -36.46 -0.78 8.69
CA ILE A 179 -35.40 0.07 8.14
C ILE A 179 -34.47 0.64 9.21
N ARG A 180 -34.91 0.71 10.48
CA ARG A 180 -34.06 1.13 11.60
C ARG A 180 -32.82 0.26 11.72
N PHE A 181 -32.93 -1.03 11.40
CA PHE A 181 -31.83 -1.98 11.47
C PHE A 181 -30.75 -1.69 10.42
N ASP A 182 -31.13 -1.26 9.22
CA ASP A 182 -30.16 -0.74 8.25
C ASP A 182 -29.40 0.45 8.84
N ALA A 183 -30.11 1.42 9.44
CA ALA A 183 -29.48 2.59 10.06
C ALA A 183 -28.57 2.22 11.23
N LEU A 184 -28.95 1.27 12.08
CA LEU A 184 -28.14 0.77 13.21
C LEU A 184 -26.86 0.08 12.74
N VAL A 185 -26.92 -0.77 11.71
CA VAL A 185 -25.72 -1.41 11.14
C VAL A 185 -24.77 -0.36 10.55
N TRP A 186 -25.29 0.64 9.85
CA TRP A 186 -24.46 1.73 9.33
C TRP A 186 -23.93 2.65 10.42
N LEU A 187 -24.68 2.89 11.50
CA LEU A 187 -24.20 3.62 12.67
C LEU A 187 -23.04 2.89 13.35
N ALA A 188 -23.11 1.56 13.47
CA ALA A 188 -21.99 0.76 13.96
C ALA A 188 -20.74 0.94 13.08
N ARG A 189 -20.89 0.98 11.75
CA ARG A 189 -19.79 1.27 10.82
C ARG A 189 -19.22 2.67 11.05
N VAL A 190 -20.06 3.68 11.26
CA VAL A 190 -19.59 5.04 11.61
C VAL A 190 -18.72 5.00 12.86
N TYR A 191 -19.20 4.36 13.93
CA TYR A 191 -18.45 4.26 15.18
C TYR A 191 -17.09 3.56 15.03
N ILE A 192 -17.00 2.51 14.19
CA ILE A 192 -15.72 1.87 13.87
C ILE A 192 -14.78 2.86 13.18
N GLU A 193 -15.28 3.61 12.20
CA GLU A 193 -14.46 4.54 11.42
C GLU A 193 -14.06 5.80 12.21
N THR A 194 -14.83 6.21 13.21
CA THR A 194 -14.51 7.35 14.09
C THR A 194 -13.67 6.95 15.32
N GLY A 195 -13.39 5.64 15.51
CA GLY A 195 -12.63 5.14 16.65
C GLY A 195 -13.43 4.96 17.94
N GLU A 196 -14.76 5.11 17.88
CA GLU A 196 -15.70 4.87 18.99
C GLU A 196 -15.97 3.36 19.17
N THR A 197 -14.91 2.59 19.37
CA THR A 197 -14.90 1.11 19.33
C THR A 197 -15.84 0.47 20.36
N ASN A 198 -15.93 1.03 21.57
CA ASN A 198 -16.83 0.52 22.62
C ASN A 198 -18.30 0.63 22.22
N GLU A 199 -18.69 1.77 21.64
CA GLU A 199 -20.07 2.01 21.21
C GLU A 199 -20.43 1.15 19.99
N ALA A 200 -19.49 0.97 19.06
CA ALA A 200 -19.64 0.01 17.97
C ALA A 200 -19.92 -1.41 18.48
N LYS A 201 -19.11 -1.90 19.44
CA LYS A 201 -19.23 -3.27 19.95
C LYS A 201 -20.54 -3.49 20.70
N LYS A 202 -20.90 -2.60 21.63
CA LYS A 202 -22.18 -2.66 22.35
C LYS A 202 -23.36 -2.71 21.40
N LEU A 203 -23.37 -1.84 20.38
CA LEU A 203 -24.45 -1.80 19.40
C LEU A 203 -24.53 -3.09 18.58
N MET A 204 -23.41 -3.62 18.09
CA MET A 204 -23.41 -4.87 17.32
C MET A 204 -23.78 -6.09 18.17
N ASP A 205 -23.45 -6.11 19.46
CA ASP A 205 -23.87 -7.17 20.38
C ASP A 205 -25.37 -7.13 20.65
N ALA A 206 -25.94 -5.93 20.83
CA ALA A 206 -27.38 -5.76 20.93
C ALA A 206 -28.09 -6.25 19.66
N LEU A 207 -27.59 -5.85 18.48
CA LEU A 207 -28.14 -6.30 17.19
C LEU A 207 -28.03 -7.82 16.98
N SER A 208 -26.94 -8.43 17.42
CA SER A 208 -26.72 -9.88 17.27
C SER A 208 -27.68 -10.72 18.12
N ASN A 209 -28.22 -10.15 19.20
CA ASN A 209 -29.14 -10.81 20.13
C ASN A 209 -30.61 -10.36 19.94
N GLU A 210 -30.89 -9.49 18.97
CA GLU A 210 -32.22 -8.94 18.73
C GLU A 210 -33.09 -9.93 17.94
N PRO A 211 -34.18 -10.48 18.53
CA PRO A 211 -35.00 -11.47 17.86
C PRO A 211 -35.72 -10.94 16.61
N ALA A 212 -36.00 -9.63 16.55
CA ALA A 212 -36.60 -9.00 15.38
C ALA A 212 -35.58 -8.56 14.31
N PHE A 213 -34.30 -8.93 14.46
CA PHE A 213 -33.26 -8.53 13.52
C PHE A 213 -33.49 -9.20 12.15
N PRO A 214 -33.47 -8.45 11.03
CA PRO A 214 -33.82 -9.02 9.72
C PRO A 214 -32.73 -9.93 9.17
N ASP A 215 -33.09 -11.15 8.77
CA ASP A 215 -32.15 -12.13 8.18
C ASP A 215 -31.34 -11.56 7.00
N ARG A 216 -31.97 -10.70 6.18
CA ARG A 216 -31.32 -10.05 5.03
C ARG A 216 -30.10 -9.21 5.42
N LEU A 217 -30.02 -8.75 6.67
CA LEU A 217 -28.94 -7.92 7.23
C LEU A 217 -27.91 -8.74 8.01
N THR A 218 -28.12 -10.03 8.23
CA THR A 218 -27.20 -10.90 8.98
C THR A 218 -25.80 -10.87 8.37
N GLY A 219 -25.68 -11.03 7.06
CA GLY A 219 -24.39 -10.91 6.37
C GLY A 219 -23.71 -9.55 6.54
N ASP A 220 -24.50 -8.47 6.49
CA ASP A 220 -24.02 -7.09 6.64
C ASP A 220 -23.51 -6.80 8.06
N LEU A 221 -24.18 -7.33 9.09
CA LEU A 221 -23.77 -7.24 10.49
C LEU A 221 -22.50 -8.07 10.75
N GLN A 222 -22.47 -9.31 10.27
CA GLN A 222 -21.32 -10.21 10.46
C GLN A 222 -20.06 -9.68 9.75
N ALA A 223 -20.19 -9.10 8.54
CA ALA A 223 -19.08 -8.42 7.88
C ALA A 223 -18.60 -7.19 8.67
N THR A 224 -19.51 -6.47 9.31
CA THR A 224 -19.19 -5.30 10.16
C THR A 224 -18.45 -5.74 11.43
N LEU A 225 -18.87 -6.84 12.07
CA LEU A 225 -18.16 -7.45 13.20
C LEU A 225 -16.75 -7.92 12.82
N ALA A 226 -16.61 -8.60 11.68
CA ALA A 226 -15.29 -8.98 11.16
C ALA A 226 -14.40 -7.76 10.93
N HIS A 227 -14.95 -6.69 10.33
CA HIS A 227 -14.23 -5.44 10.13
C HIS A 227 -13.80 -4.79 11.44
N TYR A 228 -14.66 -4.77 12.45
CA TYR A 228 -14.32 -4.31 13.79
C TYR A 228 -13.11 -5.07 14.36
N TYR A 229 -13.14 -6.40 14.34
CA TYR A 229 -12.04 -7.20 14.87
C TYR A 229 -10.74 -7.00 14.10
N LEU A 230 -10.79 -6.94 12.77
CA LEU A 230 -9.61 -6.66 11.95
C LEU A 230 -9.01 -5.26 12.22
N ARG A 231 -9.85 -4.24 12.43
CA ARG A 231 -9.41 -2.89 12.78
C ARG A 231 -8.74 -2.80 14.14
N ASN A 232 -9.06 -3.71 15.05
CA ASN A 232 -8.45 -3.84 16.37
C ASN A 232 -7.34 -4.91 16.42
N GLU A 233 -6.90 -5.46 15.27
CA GLU A 233 -5.87 -6.50 15.16
C GLU A 233 -6.22 -7.81 15.90
N GLN A 234 -7.50 -8.02 16.17
CA GLN A 234 -8.07 -9.21 16.80
C GLN A 234 -8.39 -10.26 15.71
N TYR A 235 -7.33 -10.81 15.10
CA TYR A 235 -7.47 -11.66 13.92
C TYR A 235 -8.26 -12.95 14.17
N ALA A 236 -8.06 -13.60 15.33
CA ALA A 236 -8.73 -14.85 15.67
C ALA A 236 -10.26 -14.66 15.77
N GLU A 237 -10.67 -13.56 16.40
CA GLU A 237 -12.07 -13.20 16.60
C GLU A 237 -12.77 -12.77 15.30
N ALA A 238 -12.00 -12.26 14.33
CA ALA A 238 -12.52 -11.88 13.01
C ALA A 238 -12.94 -13.07 12.14
N ALA A 239 -12.37 -14.27 12.36
CA ALA A 239 -12.56 -15.43 11.49
C ALA A 239 -14.03 -15.88 11.43
N LEU A 240 -14.66 -16.15 12.58
CA LEU A 240 -16.02 -16.70 12.63
C LEU A 240 -17.08 -15.73 12.07
N PRO A 241 -17.10 -14.44 12.43
CA PRO A 241 -18.01 -13.48 11.79
C PRO A 241 -17.79 -13.38 10.28
N LEU A 242 -16.55 -13.43 9.81
CA LEU A 242 -16.27 -13.37 8.37
C LEU A 242 -16.73 -14.63 7.63
N GLU A 243 -16.60 -15.82 8.24
CA GLU A 243 -17.17 -17.06 7.71
C GLU A 243 -18.70 -16.99 7.59
N LYS A 244 -19.38 -16.45 8.61
CA LYS A 244 -20.83 -16.22 8.56
C LYS A 244 -21.20 -15.22 7.47
N ALA A 245 -20.47 -14.11 7.37
CA ALA A 245 -20.68 -13.12 6.33
C ALA A 245 -20.49 -13.69 4.92
N LEU A 246 -19.49 -14.57 4.74
CA LEU A 246 -19.19 -15.20 3.45
C LEU A 246 -20.34 -16.06 2.92
N ASN A 247 -21.11 -16.71 3.79
CA ASN A 247 -22.29 -17.48 3.39
C ASN A 247 -23.39 -16.59 2.79
N GLU A 248 -23.46 -15.33 3.22
CA GLU A 248 -24.43 -14.32 2.78
C GLU A 248 -23.85 -13.34 1.74
N ALA A 249 -22.65 -13.61 1.21
CA ALA A 249 -21.94 -12.69 0.32
C ALA A 249 -22.67 -12.50 -1.01
N ARG A 250 -23.10 -11.25 -1.27
CA ARG A 250 -23.95 -10.91 -2.41
C ARG A 250 -23.21 -10.80 -3.76
N THR A 251 -21.92 -10.46 -3.75
CA THR A 251 -21.16 -10.23 -4.99
C THR A 251 -20.05 -11.26 -5.20
N LYS A 252 -19.64 -11.48 -6.46
CA LYS A 252 -18.45 -12.32 -6.75
C LYS A 252 -17.20 -11.74 -6.08
N THR A 253 -17.07 -10.41 -6.08
CA THR A 253 -15.94 -9.70 -5.47
C THR A 253 -15.85 -9.92 -3.98
N ASP A 254 -16.94 -9.72 -3.24
CA ASP A 254 -16.97 -9.95 -1.80
C ASP A 254 -16.64 -11.42 -1.49
N ARG A 255 -17.20 -12.38 -2.25
CA ARG A 255 -16.92 -13.81 -2.08
C ARG A 255 -15.44 -14.15 -2.15
N TYR A 256 -14.73 -13.79 -3.22
CA TYR A 256 -13.32 -14.15 -3.33
C TYR A 256 -12.44 -13.33 -2.37
N ARG A 257 -12.75 -12.06 -2.13
CA ARG A 257 -11.99 -11.20 -1.21
C ARG A 257 -12.09 -11.70 0.22
N TRP A 258 -13.30 -11.95 0.71
CA TRP A 258 -13.50 -12.44 2.07
C TRP A 258 -12.93 -13.85 2.26
N THR A 259 -13.02 -14.71 1.23
CA THR A 259 -12.32 -16.01 1.24
C THR A 259 -10.80 -15.83 1.32
N PHE A 260 -10.24 -14.85 0.61
CA PHE A 260 -8.80 -14.54 0.68
C PHE A 260 -8.40 -14.04 2.07
N ILE A 261 -9.19 -13.13 2.65
CA ILE A 261 -8.98 -12.57 3.99
C ILE A 261 -9.03 -13.67 5.05
N LEU A 262 -9.97 -14.62 4.96
CA LEU A 262 -9.98 -15.81 5.83
C LEU A 262 -8.68 -16.60 5.72
N GLY A 263 -8.16 -16.80 4.49
CA GLY A 263 -6.85 -17.41 4.29
C GLY A 263 -5.74 -16.67 5.05
N GLN A 264 -5.72 -15.34 4.97
CA GLN A 264 -4.73 -14.51 5.69
C GLN A 264 -4.89 -14.57 7.20
N ILE A 265 -6.12 -14.52 7.71
CA ILE A 265 -6.43 -14.65 9.15
C ILE A 265 -5.93 -16.00 9.66
N TYR A 266 -6.22 -17.11 8.97
CA TYR A 266 -5.76 -18.43 9.39
C TYR A 266 -4.24 -18.60 9.28
N THR A 267 -3.59 -17.93 8.33
CA THR A 267 -2.12 -17.85 8.30
C THR A 267 -1.58 -17.20 9.59
N LEU A 268 -2.12 -16.04 9.98
CA LEU A 268 -1.64 -15.27 11.13
C LEU A 268 -1.94 -15.94 12.47
N THR A 269 -3.08 -16.62 12.56
CA THR A 269 -3.52 -17.31 13.79
C THR A 269 -2.90 -18.71 13.96
N GLY A 270 -2.04 -19.15 13.03
CA GLY A 270 -1.28 -20.40 13.17
C GLY A 270 -1.99 -21.65 12.68
N ASP A 271 -3.00 -21.55 11.79
CA ASP A 271 -3.68 -22.69 11.16
C ASP A 271 -3.41 -22.73 9.64
N PRO A 272 -2.19 -23.14 9.21
CA PRO A 272 -1.80 -23.14 7.80
C PRO A 272 -2.63 -24.10 6.94
N ASP A 273 -3.20 -25.16 7.52
CA ASP A 273 -4.02 -26.12 6.79
C ASP A 273 -5.37 -25.49 6.41
N LYS A 274 -6.04 -24.79 7.34
CA LYS A 274 -7.24 -24.01 7.00
C LYS A 274 -6.92 -22.85 6.07
N ALA A 275 -5.82 -22.14 6.31
CA ALA A 275 -5.38 -21.05 5.43
C ALA A 275 -5.26 -21.52 3.98
N ASN A 276 -4.58 -22.64 3.74
CA ASN A 276 -4.40 -23.21 2.41
C ASN A 276 -5.70 -23.72 1.79
N LYS A 277 -6.65 -24.23 2.59
CA LYS A 277 -8.00 -24.57 2.09
C LYS A 277 -8.72 -23.33 1.56
N TYR A 278 -8.64 -22.21 2.28
CA TYR A 278 -9.24 -20.94 1.85
C TYR A 278 -8.56 -20.37 0.60
N PHE A 279 -7.22 -20.32 0.54
CA PHE A 279 -6.52 -19.86 -0.66
C PHE A 279 -6.78 -20.76 -1.88
N ALA A 280 -6.82 -22.08 -1.70
CA ALA A 280 -7.20 -22.99 -2.78
C ALA A 280 -8.65 -22.75 -3.25
N ARG A 281 -9.57 -22.42 -2.33
CA ARG A 281 -10.94 -22.02 -2.67
C ARG A 281 -10.95 -20.72 -3.48
N VAL A 282 -10.11 -19.73 -3.13
CA VAL A 282 -9.95 -18.50 -3.92
C VAL A 282 -9.54 -18.82 -5.35
N VAL A 283 -8.51 -19.63 -5.55
CA VAL A 283 -8.04 -20.02 -6.89
C VAL A 283 -9.17 -20.65 -7.71
N LYS A 284 -9.99 -21.53 -7.10
CA LYS A 284 -11.15 -22.17 -7.76
C LYS A 284 -12.27 -21.18 -8.14
N MET A 285 -12.35 -20.01 -7.50
CA MET A 285 -13.36 -18.99 -7.83
C MET A 285 -13.02 -18.20 -9.11
N ASN A 286 -11.84 -18.41 -9.70
CA ASN A 286 -11.33 -17.68 -10.86
C ASN A 286 -11.48 -16.14 -10.69
N PRO A 287 -10.84 -15.54 -9.66
CA PRO A 287 -10.81 -14.10 -9.47
C PRO A 287 -9.83 -13.44 -10.46
N PRO A 288 -9.69 -12.10 -10.47
CA PRO A 288 -8.63 -11.44 -11.23
C PRO A 288 -7.25 -12.07 -10.97
N TYR A 289 -6.38 -11.96 -11.97
CA TYR A 289 -5.08 -12.63 -11.97
C TYR A 289 -4.26 -12.36 -10.71
N GLU A 290 -4.16 -11.10 -10.30
CA GLU A 290 -3.42 -10.66 -9.12
C GLU A 290 -3.86 -11.36 -7.82
N VAL A 291 -5.16 -11.55 -7.62
CA VAL A 291 -5.70 -12.26 -6.45
C VAL A 291 -5.32 -13.74 -6.50
N THR A 292 -5.42 -14.36 -7.69
CA THR A 292 -5.04 -15.77 -7.89
C THR A 292 -3.54 -15.98 -7.64
N PHE A 293 -2.73 -15.07 -8.18
CA PHE A 293 -1.29 -15.04 -7.99
C PHE A 293 -0.94 -14.94 -6.50
N ASN A 294 -1.50 -13.96 -5.79
CA ASN A 294 -1.25 -13.77 -4.37
C ASN A 294 -1.77 -14.93 -3.51
N ALA A 295 -2.85 -15.60 -3.90
CA ALA A 295 -3.34 -16.78 -3.18
C ALA A 295 -2.33 -17.92 -3.25
N ARG A 296 -1.71 -18.14 -4.41
CA ARG A 296 -0.64 -19.14 -4.60
C ARG A 296 0.61 -18.77 -3.82
N ILE A 297 0.99 -17.50 -3.80
CA ILE A 297 2.11 -16.98 -2.99
C ILE A 297 1.86 -17.25 -1.50
N ASN A 298 0.67 -16.97 -1.00
CA ASN A 298 0.33 -17.23 0.40
C ASN A 298 0.29 -18.73 0.73
N MET A 299 -0.18 -19.58 -0.20
CA MET A 299 -0.08 -21.03 -0.04
C MET A 299 1.37 -21.50 0.10
N ALA A 300 2.29 -20.90 -0.68
CA ALA A 300 3.71 -21.19 -0.57
C ALA A 300 4.29 -20.80 0.79
N SER A 301 3.86 -19.65 1.33
CA SER A 301 4.27 -19.17 2.64
C SER A 301 3.75 -20.04 3.80
N ASN A 302 2.75 -20.88 3.58
CA ASN A 302 2.10 -21.74 4.60
C ASN A 302 2.58 -23.19 4.58
N VAL A 303 3.63 -23.52 3.83
CA VAL A 303 4.16 -24.88 3.77
C VAL A 303 4.80 -25.27 5.10
N LYS A 304 4.37 -26.41 5.65
CA LYS A 304 4.98 -27.00 6.84
C LYS A 304 6.34 -27.63 6.49
N GLU A 305 7.29 -27.50 7.41
CA GLU A 305 8.60 -28.15 7.32
C GLU A 305 8.45 -29.67 7.13
N GLY A 306 9.38 -30.29 6.40
CA GLY A 306 9.42 -31.75 6.20
C GLY A 306 8.33 -32.31 5.28
N THR A 307 7.48 -31.48 4.68
CA THR A 307 6.45 -31.94 3.73
C THR A 307 6.97 -31.94 2.29
N GLY A 308 6.56 -32.94 1.49
CA GLY A 308 6.85 -32.99 0.05
C GLY A 308 6.21 -31.86 -0.78
N ALA A 309 5.34 -31.05 -0.17
CA ALA A 309 4.65 -29.93 -0.82
C ALA A 309 5.60 -28.80 -1.24
N ALA A 310 6.70 -28.60 -0.50
CA ALA A 310 7.66 -27.53 -0.76
C ALA A 310 8.27 -27.60 -2.17
N ALA A 311 8.62 -28.81 -2.63
CA ALA A 311 9.18 -29.00 -3.97
C ALA A 311 8.17 -28.69 -5.08
N SER A 312 6.89 -29.06 -4.88
CA SER A 312 5.84 -28.75 -5.85
C SER A 312 5.61 -27.24 -5.96
N ILE A 313 5.55 -26.56 -4.82
CA ILE A 313 5.34 -25.12 -4.73
C ILE A 313 6.53 -24.35 -5.30
N ARG A 314 7.76 -24.77 -5.00
CA ARG A 314 8.97 -24.20 -5.60
C ARG A 314 8.91 -24.24 -7.13
N ARG A 315 8.54 -25.40 -7.71
CA ARG A 315 8.38 -25.53 -9.17
C ARG A 315 7.30 -24.60 -9.72
N GLU A 316 6.20 -24.41 -8.98
CA GLU A 316 5.15 -23.48 -9.39
C GLU A 316 5.62 -22.02 -9.35
N LEU A 317 6.30 -21.60 -8.28
CA LEU A 317 6.87 -20.25 -8.17
C LEU A 317 7.91 -19.97 -9.25
N LEU A 318 8.79 -20.94 -9.56
CA LEU A 318 9.77 -20.81 -10.65
C LEU A 318 9.09 -20.72 -12.02
N LYS A 319 8.00 -21.47 -12.25
CA LYS A 319 7.19 -21.31 -13.47
C LYS A 319 6.57 -19.92 -13.55
N LEU A 320 6.05 -19.39 -12.44
CA LEU A 320 5.53 -18.03 -12.39
C LEU A 320 6.64 -17.00 -12.66
N ALA A 321 7.84 -17.19 -12.11
CA ALA A 321 8.98 -16.31 -12.32
C ALA A 321 9.45 -16.28 -13.79
N ASN A 322 9.25 -17.38 -14.52
CA ASN A 322 9.64 -17.49 -15.93
C ASN A 322 8.52 -17.05 -16.90
N ASP A 323 7.30 -16.81 -16.42
CA ASP A 323 6.20 -16.31 -17.25
C ASP A 323 6.33 -14.79 -17.45
N GLN A 324 6.44 -14.36 -18.71
CA GLN A 324 6.57 -12.96 -19.08
C GLN A 324 5.43 -12.07 -18.54
N LYS A 325 4.24 -12.64 -18.33
CA LYS A 325 3.09 -11.93 -17.75
C LYS A 325 3.34 -11.49 -16.30
N ASN A 326 4.30 -12.11 -15.61
CA ASN A 326 4.65 -11.84 -14.23
C ASN A 326 5.82 -10.88 -14.06
N LYS A 327 6.27 -10.21 -15.13
CA LYS A 327 7.39 -9.28 -15.07
C LYS A 327 7.24 -8.23 -13.96
N GLU A 328 6.01 -7.76 -13.73
CA GLU A 328 5.68 -6.78 -12.68
C GLU A 328 5.60 -7.36 -11.26
N TYR A 329 5.52 -8.69 -11.12
CA TYR A 329 5.39 -9.41 -9.84
C TYR A 329 6.64 -10.21 -9.46
N LEU A 330 7.72 -10.11 -10.24
CA LEU A 330 8.95 -10.89 -10.01
C LEU A 330 9.54 -10.65 -8.61
N ASP A 331 9.43 -9.43 -8.10
CA ASP A 331 9.86 -9.06 -6.75
C ASP A 331 9.16 -9.92 -5.69
N GLN A 332 7.85 -10.06 -5.76
CA GLN A 332 7.03 -10.86 -4.85
C GLN A 332 7.31 -12.36 -5.01
N ILE A 333 7.53 -12.83 -6.25
CA ILE A 333 7.85 -14.25 -6.50
C ILE A 333 9.20 -14.62 -5.88
N TYR A 334 10.24 -13.81 -6.11
CA TYR A 334 11.55 -14.06 -5.53
C TYR A 334 11.51 -13.93 -4.01
N TYR A 335 10.74 -12.99 -3.46
CA TYR A 335 10.56 -12.92 -2.00
C TYR A 335 9.89 -14.19 -1.44
N ALA A 336 8.87 -14.71 -2.11
CA ALA A 336 8.21 -15.95 -1.73
C ALA A 336 9.15 -17.17 -1.83
N LEU A 337 10.00 -17.23 -2.87
CA LEU A 337 11.06 -18.24 -2.99
C LEU A 337 12.09 -18.14 -1.85
N GLY A 338 12.45 -16.91 -1.45
CA GLY A 338 13.30 -16.66 -0.29
C GLY A 338 12.67 -17.19 1.00
N ASN A 339 11.39 -16.89 1.25
CA ASN A 339 10.66 -17.41 2.41
C ASN A 339 10.58 -18.93 2.42
N LEU A 340 10.33 -19.55 1.25
CA LEU A 340 10.30 -21.00 1.11
C LEU A 340 11.66 -21.62 1.43
N SER A 341 12.75 -21.02 0.92
CA SER A 341 14.12 -21.48 1.16
C SER A 341 14.51 -21.34 2.64
N LEU A 342 14.12 -20.23 3.28
CA LEU A 342 14.34 -20.00 4.70
C LEU A 342 13.62 -21.04 5.56
N ARG A 343 12.37 -21.40 5.23
CA ARG A 343 11.63 -22.49 5.89
C ARG A 343 12.28 -23.87 5.69
N GLN A 344 12.98 -24.06 4.57
CA GLN A 344 13.78 -25.25 4.31
C GLN A 344 15.16 -25.22 4.99
N LYS A 345 15.44 -24.17 5.79
CA LYS A 345 16.72 -23.92 6.46
C LYS A 345 17.90 -23.67 5.51
N ASP A 346 17.61 -23.39 4.23
CA ASP A 346 18.62 -22.94 3.26
C ASP A 346 18.69 -21.41 3.27
N THR A 347 19.44 -20.89 4.24
CA THR A 347 19.62 -19.44 4.41
C THR A 347 20.42 -18.81 3.26
N ALA A 348 21.36 -19.55 2.65
CA ALA A 348 22.19 -19.01 1.58
C ALA A 348 21.34 -18.75 0.33
N GLU A 349 20.49 -19.70 -0.03
CA GLU A 349 19.54 -19.54 -1.12
C GLU A 349 18.47 -18.49 -0.79
N ALA A 350 18.00 -18.44 0.47
CA ALA A 350 17.07 -17.40 0.91
C ALA A 350 17.64 -15.99 0.69
N ILE A 351 18.88 -15.73 1.12
CA ILE A 351 19.58 -14.45 0.90
C ILE A 351 19.65 -14.13 -0.60
N SER A 352 20.01 -15.10 -1.44
CA SER A 352 20.09 -14.92 -2.90
C SER A 352 18.74 -14.48 -3.49
N PHE A 353 17.65 -15.15 -3.11
CA PHE A 353 16.32 -14.81 -3.61
C PHE A 353 15.81 -13.48 -3.08
N TYR A 354 16.03 -13.14 -1.81
CA TYR A 354 15.68 -11.82 -1.29
C TYR A 354 16.48 -10.70 -1.96
N ALA A 355 17.78 -10.87 -2.18
CA ALA A 355 18.60 -9.91 -2.92
C ALA A 355 18.09 -9.73 -4.36
N ARG A 356 17.74 -10.83 -5.04
CA ARG A 356 17.16 -10.79 -6.39
C ARG A 356 15.80 -10.09 -6.40
N SER A 357 14.96 -10.32 -5.38
CA SER A 357 13.69 -9.61 -5.20
C SER A 357 13.91 -8.10 -5.09
N ALA A 358 14.87 -7.65 -4.27
CA ALA A 358 15.20 -6.24 -4.13
C ALA A 358 15.74 -5.63 -5.43
N GLN A 359 16.53 -6.40 -6.19
CA GLN A 359 17.11 -5.97 -7.47
C GLN A 359 16.05 -5.74 -8.55
N VAL A 360 15.08 -6.66 -8.68
CA VAL A 360 14.03 -6.55 -9.71
C VAL A 360 12.91 -5.59 -9.34
N SER A 361 12.78 -5.24 -8.05
CA SER A 361 11.82 -4.24 -7.60
C SER A 361 12.25 -2.82 -8.01
N THR A 362 11.52 -2.25 -8.97
CA THR A 362 11.78 -0.91 -9.53
C THR A 362 10.76 0.13 -9.05
N THR A 363 9.48 -0.24 -8.97
CA THR A 363 8.38 0.65 -8.57
C THR A 363 7.82 0.33 -7.19
N ASN A 364 8.06 -0.88 -6.69
CA ASN A 364 7.50 -1.37 -5.43
C ASN A 364 8.48 -1.15 -4.27
N ASN A 365 8.62 0.12 -3.84
CA ASN A 365 9.52 0.51 -2.75
C ASN A 365 9.31 -0.30 -1.47
N ARG A 366 8.05 -0.63 -1.15
CA ARG A 366 7.72 -1.45 0.02
C ARG A 366 8.30 -2.86 -0.08
N GLN A 367 8.07 -3.57 -1.19
CA GLN A 367 8.65 -4.90 -1.37
C GLN A 367 10.17 -4.84 -1.39
N LYS A 368 10.75 -3.79 -1.99
CA LYS A 368 12.20 -3.57 -2.00
C LYS A 368 12.77 -3.43 -0.59
N ALA A 369 12.12 -2.60 0.24
CA ALA A 369 12.46 -2.46 1.65
C ALA A 369 12.34 -3.80 2.40
N LEU A 370 11.23 -4.53 2.24
CA LEU A 370 11.03 -5.83 2.88
C LEU A 370 12.11 -6.85 2.48
N SER A 371 12.50 -6.87 1.21
CA SER A 371 13.54 -7.75 0.71
C SER A 371 14.92 -7.40 1.26
N TYR A 372 15.26 -6.11 1.35
CA TYR A 372 16.51 -5.70 2.00
C TYR A 372 16.50 -5.99 3.50
N LEU A 373 15.41 -5.73 4.21
CA LEU A 373 15.28 -6.05 5.63
C LEU A 373 15.42 -7.54 5.88
N ALA A 374 14.81 -8.40 5.06
CA ALA A 374 14.94 -9.85 5.18
C ALA A 374 16.41 -10.31 5.06
N VAL A 375 17.18 -9.72 4.14
CA VAL A 375 18.62 -10.00 4.03
C VAL A 375 19.38 -9.45 5.25
N ALA A 376 19.08 -8.21 5.64
CA ALA A 376 19.72 -7.53 6.77
C ALA A 376 19.51 -8.31 8.08
N ASP A 377 18.30 -8.78 8.33
CA ASP A 377 17.92 -9.58 9.50
C ASP A 377 18.67 -10.92 9.53
N LEU A 378 18.87 -11.56 8.37
CA LEU A 378 19.63 -12.81 8.27
C LEU A 378 21.12 -12.61 8.58
N TYR A 379 21.73 -11.53 8.08
CA TYR A 379 23.12 -11.18 8.45
C TYR A 379 23.22 -10.72 9.90
N PHE A 380 22.23 -10.00 10.41
CA PHE A 380 22.17 -9.59 11.81
C PHE A 380 22.10 -10.80 12.75
N SER A 381 21.26 -11.79 12.42
CA SER A 381 21.15 -13.04 13.17
C SER A 381 22.42 -13.89 13.12
N ARG A 382 23.30 -13.64 12.14
CA ARG A 382 24.59 -14.29 11.93
C ARG A 382 25.70 -13.25 12.06
N PRO A 383 26.04 -12.78 13.28
CA PRO A 383 26.84 -11.58 13.65
C PRO A 383 27.74 -10.88 12.61
N ASP A 384 27.28 -10.66 11.39
CA ASP A 384 27.96 -10.07 10.26
C ASP A 384 27.39 -8.67 10.11
N TYR A 385 27.75 -7.86 11.10
CA TYR A 385 27.19 -6.53 11.26
C TYR A 385 27.56 -5.59 10.12
N ILE A 386 28.65 -5.87 9.38
CA ILE A 386 29.02 -5.11 8.19
C ILE A 386 28.00 -5.37 7.07
N ALA A 387 27.72 -6.63 6.75
CA ALA A 387 26.73 -6.96 5.74
C ALA A 387 25.33 -6.52 6.19
N ALA A 388 24.97 -6.77 7.46
CA ALA A 388 23.69 -6.32 8.02
C ALA A 388 23.52 -4.80 7.88
N ALA A 389 24.54 -4.00 8.25
CA ALA A 389 24.52 -2.55 8.13
C ALA A 389 24.29 -2.09 6.68
N ALA A 390 24.96 -2.68 5.71
CA ALA A 390 24.80 -2.32 4.30
C ALA A 390 23.37 -2.56 3.78
N TYR A 391 22.75 -3.68 4.19
CA TYR A 391 21.37 -3.99 3.82
C TYR A 391 20.34 -3.17 4.60
N TYR A 392 20.57 -2.87 5.87
CA TYR A 392 19.73 -1.95 6.65
C TYR A 392 19.79 -0.52 6.12
N ASP A 393 20.97 -0.04 5.73
CA ASP A 393 21.16 1.27 5.08
C ASP A 393 20.36 1.34 3.77
N SER A 394 20.51 0.31 2.92
CA SER A 394 19.73 0.18 1.69
C SER A 394 18.22 0.14 1.96
N ALA A 395 17.77 -0.60 2.97
CA ALA A 395 16.36 -0.64 3.37
C ALA A 395 15.85 0.72 3.84
N SER A 396 16.64 1.45 4.63
CA SER A 396 16.25 2.75 5.22
C SER A 396 15.85 3.80 4.17
N SER A 397 16.43 3.71 2.97
CA SER A 397 16.10 4.59 1.83
C SER A 397 14.69 4.35 1.25
N PHE A 398 14.06 3.21 1.55
CA PHE A 398 12.76 2.81 0.99
C PHE A 398 11.66 2.59 2.06
N VAL A 399 12.02 2.58 3.34
CA VAL A 399 11.06 2.45 4.45
C VAL A 399 10.43 3.82 4.72
N ASP A 400 9.10 3.86 4.88
CA ASP A 400 8.35 5.07 5.23
C ASP A 400 7.40 4.84 6.41
N ARG A 401 7.13 5.92 7.15
CA ARG A 401 6.26 5.90 8.35
C ARG A 401 4.82 5.49 8.09
N ARG A 402 4.30 5.66 6.87
CA ARG A 402 2.89 5.35 6.55
C ARG A 402 2.71 3.86 6.33
N ASN A 403 3.71 3.19 5.76
CA ASN A 403 3.64 1.79 5.38
C ASN A 403 4.28 0.85 6.41
N PHE A 404 5.23 1.32 7.24
CA PHE A 404 5.93 0.49 8.22
C PHE A 404 5.61 0.93 9.66
N LYS A 405 4.81 0.14 10.38
CA LYS A 405 4.46 0.41 11.79
C LYS A 405 5.70 0.47 12.70
N ASN A 406 6.72 -0.32 12.40
CA ASN A 406 7.99 -0.39 13.12
C ASN A 406 9.07 0.51 12.50
N TYR A 407 8.68 1.58 11.79
CA TYR A 407 9.60 2.51 11.13
C TYR A 407 10.71 2.99 12.07
N ASP A 408 10.38 3.52 13.25
CA ASP A 408 11.39 4.11 14.14
C ASP A 408 12.37 3.04 14.67
N GLN A 409 11.90 1.80 14.88
CA GLN A 409 12.77 0.68 15.27
C GLN A 409 13.73 0.28 14.16
N ILE A 410 13.24 0.22 12.91
CA ILE A 410 14.07 -0.09 11.74
C ILE A 410 15.15 0.98 11.56
N MET A 411 14.78 2.26 11.62
CA MET A 411 15.72 3.36 11.44
C MET A 411 16.77 3.41 12.55
N ALA A 412 16.37 3.23 13.81
CA ALA A 412 17.31 3.19 14.93
C ALA A 412 18.31 2.04 14.79
N ARG A 413 17.82 0.84 14.42
CA ARG A 413 18.70 -0.31 14.19
C ARG A 413 19.66 -0.08 13.03
N ALA A 414 19.18 0.48 11.92
CA ALA A 414 20.01 0.82 10.78
C ALA A 414 21.14 1.77 11.17
N GLN A 415 20.81 2.87 11.88
CA GLN A 415 21.79 3.84 12.35
C GLN A 415 22.85 3.20 13.26
N ASN A 416 22.42 2.42 14.27
CA ASN A 416 23.33 1.76 15.20
C ASN A 416 24.28 0.79 14.48
N LEU A 417 23.76 0.04 13.51
CA LEU A 417 24.57 -0.91 12.73
C LEU A 417 25.53 -0.22 11.77
N ILE A 418 25.12 0.88 11.14
CA ILE A 418 26.01 1.69 10.28
C ILE A 418 27.18 2.25 11.11
N GLU A 419 26.90 2.73 12.32
CA GLU A 419 27.93 3.24 13.23
C GLU A 419 28.87 2.13 13.69
N LEU A 420 28.33 0.98 14.07
CA LEU A 420 29.14 -0.18 14.45
C LEU A 420 30.01 -0.66 13.28
N ALA A 421 29.42 -0.84 12.10
CA ALA A 421 30.13 -1.30 10.92
C ALA A 421 31.27 -0.34 10.55
N ARG A 422 31.07 0.97 10.67
CA ARG A 422 32.12 1.98 10.47
C ARG A 422 33.29 1.74 11.43
N ASN A 423 33.03 1.54 12.72
CA ASN A 423 34.09 1.29 13.70
C ASN A 423 34.85 -0.02 13.41
N ILE A 424 34.14 -1.11 13.11
CA ILE A 424 34.76 -2.39 12.73
C ILE A 424 35.63 -2.21 11.47
N GLN A 425 35.13 -1.52 10.46
CA GLN A 425 35.84 -1.26 9.22
C GLN A 425 37.06 -0.34 9.43
N THR A 426 36.99 0.63 10.33
CA THR A 426 38.15 1.45 10.71
C THR A 426 39.26 0.58 11.26
N VAL A 427 38.97 -0.31 12.22
CA VAL A 427 39.96 -1.25 12.77
C VAL A 427 40.56 -2.12 11.66
N GLN A 428 39.71 -2.77 10.84
CA GLN A 428 40.16 -3.64 9.75
C GLN A 428 41.02 -2.90 8.72
N ARG A 429 40.64 -1.68 8.36
CA ARG A 429 41.37 -0.83 7.41
C ARG A 429 42.73 -0.45 7.96
N GLU A 430 42.76 0.11 9.17
CA GLU A 430 44.00 0.60 9.77
C GLU A 430 44.97 -0.57 10.04
N ASP A 431 44.49 -1.72 10.51
CA ASP A 431 45.32 -2.94 10.65
C ASP A 431 45.90 -3.41 9.31
N SER A 432 45.11 -3.32 8.24
CA SER A 432 45.58 -3.65 6.89
C SER A 432 46.65 -2.67 6.41
N LEU A 433 46.43 -1.36 6.59
CA LEU A 433 47.38 -0.31 6.20
C LEU A 433 48.70 -0.43 6.98
N GLN A 434 48.62 -0.67 8.29
CA GLN A 434 49.81 -0.90 9.10
C GLN A 434 50.57 -2.15 8.64
N ARG A 435 49.89 -3.25 8.34
CA ARG A 435 50.53 -4.46 7.80
C ARG A 435 51.25 -4.19 6.47
N LEU A 436 50.65 -3.40 5.59
CA LEU A 436 51.27 -2.99 4.32
C LEU A 436 52.51 -2.12 4.54
N SER A 437 52.55 -1.31 5.61
CA SER A 437 53.71 -0.46 5.93
C SER A 437 54.99 -1.23 6.27
N TYR A 438 54.86 -2.49 6.69
CA TYR A 438 55.99 -3.38 7.02
C TYR A 438 56.46 -4.25 5.83
N MET A 439 55.78 -4.19 4.68
CA MET A 439 56.19 -4.95 3.50
C MET A 439 57.43 -4.34 2.86
N SER A 440 58.23 -5.18 2.18
CA SER A 440 59.29 -4.69 1.29
C SER A 440 58.67 -3.84 0.17
N LYS A 441 59.45 -2.92 -0.41
CA LYS A 441 58.96 -2.05 -1.49
C LYS A 441 58.54 -2.89 -2.71
N GLU A 442 59.26 -3.97 -2.96
CA GLU A 442 58.99 -4.92 -4.05
C GLU A 442 57.66 -5.65 -3.84
N ASP A 443 57.44 -6.23 -2.65
CA ASP A 443 56.22 -6.95 -2.31
C ASP A 443 54.99 -6.03 -2.28
N LEU A 444 55.16 -4.82 -1.72
CA LEU A 444 54.09 -3.83 -1.65
C LEU A 444 53.64 -3.39 -3.05
N ASN A 445 54.59 -3.10 -3.94
CA ASN A 445 54.28 -2.76 -5.32
C ASN A 445 53.59 -3.91 -6.05
N ALA A 446 54.07 -5.14 -5.89
CA ALA A 446 53.44 -6.31 -6.49
C ALA A 446 52.01 -6.55 -5.96
N PHE A 447 51.77 -6.30 -4.67
CA PHE A 447 50.43 -6.35 -4.08
C PHE A 447 49.50 -5.28 -4.66
N ILE A 448 49.97 -4.03 -4.75
CA ILE A 448 49.20 -2.92 -5.34
C ILE A 448 48.92 -3.17 -6.82
N ASP A 449 49.87 -3.70 -7.58
CA ASP A 449 49.69 -4.03 -8.99
C ASP A 449 48.59 -5.07 -9.19
N LYS A 450 48.52 -6.09 -8.34
CA LYS A 450 47.40 -7.06 -8.36
C LYS A 450 46.06 -6.40 -8.09
N ILE A 451 46.00 -5.42 -7.19
CA ILE A 451 44.77 -4.65 -6.94
C ILE A 451 44.40 -3.86 -8.20
N ILE A 452 45.35 -3.12 -8.78
CA ILE A 452 45.14 -2.34 -10.00
C ILE A 452 44.66 -3.24 -11.14
N GLU A 453 45.29 -4.40 -11.34
CA GLU A 453 44.88 -5.39 -12.33
C GLU A 453 43.43 -5.85 -12.09
N SER A 454 43.07 -6.12 -10.83
CA SER A 454 41.70 -6.50 -10.48
C SER A 454 40.67 -5.40 -10.76
N VAL A 455 41.03 -4.13 -10.54
CA VAL A 455 40.19 -2.97 -10.83
C VAL A 455 40.01 -2.82 -12.34
N VAL A 456 41.11 -2.88 -13.10
CA VAL A 456 41.08 -2.80 -14.57
C VAL A 456 40.25 -3.93 -15.17
N ARG A 457 40.40 -5.16 -14.64
CA ARG A 457 39.63 -6.33 -15.08
C ARG A 457 38.14 -6.16 -14.78
N LYS A 458 37.77 -5.79 -13.56
CA LYS A 458 36.35 -5.55 -13.21
C LYS A 458 35.71 -4.47 -14.07
N GLU A 459 36.40 -3.35 -14.30
CA GLU A 459 35.89 -2.29 -15.18
C GLU A 459 35.78 -2.73 -16.65
N ALA A 460 36.62 -3.66 -17.10
CA ALA A 460 36.52 -4.25 -18.44
C ALA A 460 35.32 -5.20 -18.54
N GLU A 461 35.13 -6.07 -17.55
CA GLU A 461 33.99 -6.98 -17.44
C GLU A 461 32.64 -6.22 -17.37
N GLU A 462 32.57 -5.15 -16.58
CA GLU A 462 31.37 -4.30 -16.49
C GLU A 462 31.07 -3.60 -17.81
N ARG A 463 32.11 -3.10 -18.50
CA ARG A 463 31.96 -2.53 -19.84
C ARG A 463 31.46 -3.56 -20.85
N GLN A 464 31.97 -4.79 -20.77
CA GLN A 464 31.51 -5.87 -21.63
C GLN A 464 30.05 -6.24 -21.35
N LYS A 465 29.67 -6.43 -20.07
CA LYS A 465 28.27 -6.71 -19.68
C LYS A 465 27.32 -5.61 -20.13
N MET A 466 27.71 -4.35 -19.99
CA MET A 466 26.92 -3.22 -20.50
C MET A 466 26.78 -3.27 -22.02
N ALA A 467 27.86 -3.57 -22.76
CA ALA A 467 27.80 -3.72 -24.22
C ALA A 467 26.90 -4.89 -24.65
N GLU A 468 26.97 -6.04 -23.96
CA GLU A 468 26.11 -7.20 -24.19
C GLU A 468 24.64 -6.90 -23.88
N GLN A 469 24.35 -6.21 -22.78
CA GLN A 469 23.00 -5.75 -22.45
C GLN A 469 22.45 -4.78 -23.51
N MET A 470 23.27 -3.84 -23.98
CA MET A 470 22.86 -2.92 -25.05
C MET A 470 22.58 -3.65 -26.36
N LEU A 471 23.37 -4.67 -26.71
CA LEU A 471 23.11 -5.51 -27.88
C LEU A 471 21.82 -6.33 -27.72
N ALA A 472 21.59 -6.89 -26.53
CA ALA A 472 20.37 -7.62 -26.22
C ALA A 472 19.13 -6.72 -26.29
N ASP A 473 19.19 -5.50 -25.75
CA ASP A 473 18.11 -4.51 -25.84
C ASP A 473 17.85 -4.08 -27.29
N GLN A 474 18.91 -3.94 -28.11
CA GLN A 474 18.78 -3.65 -29.54
C GLN A 474 18.11 -4.79 -30.33
N ILE A 475 18.37 -6.05 -29.96
CA ILE A 475 17.71 -7.22 -30.55
C ILE A 475 16.26 -7.33 -30.07
N ASN A 476 15.99 -7.05 -28.80
CA ASN A 476 14.66 -7.19 -28.18
C ASN A 476 13.70 -6.04 -28.52
N THR A 477 14.23 -4.88 -28.98
CA THR A 477 13.42 -3.76 -29.48
C THR A 477 13.01 -3.89 -30.95
N GLY A 478 13.36 -4.98 -31.64
CA GLY A 478 12.66 -5.43 -32.84
C GLY A 478 12.38 -4.35 -33.89
N TYR A 479 13.39 -3.58 -34.31
CA TYR A 479 13.33 -2.78 -35.54
C TYR A 479 14.22 -3.41 -36.60
N GLY A 480 13.80 -4.60 -37.02
CA GLY A 480 14.31 -5.32 -38.17
C GLY A 480 13.21 -5.63 -39.16
N GLN A 481 12.36 -4.66 -39.53
CA GLN A 481 11.62 -4.65 -40.81
C GLN A 481 10.96 -3.29 -41.09
N GLN A 482 11.37 -2.70 -42.23
CA GLN A 482 10.70 -1.70 -43.09
C GLN A 482 9.91 -0.55 -42.42
N VAL A 483 10.56 0.62 -42.30
CA VAL A 483 9.85 1.91 -42.30
C VAL A 483 10.08 2.55 -43.65
N LEU A 484 9.01 2.57 -44.45
CA LEU A 484 8.87 3.36 -45.65
C LEU A 484 9.22 4.82 -45.35
N GLN A 485 10.11 5.37 -46.16
CA GLN A 485 10.53 6.76 -46.12
C GLN A 485 9.34 7.62 -46.58
N ASP A 486 8.61 8.21 -45.63
CA ASP A 486 7.63 9.26 -45.94
C ASP A 486 8.41 10.57 -46.18
N PRO A 487 8.40 11.14 -47.41
CA PRO A 487 9.19 12.32 -47.74
C PRO A 487 8.66 13.62 -47.12
N THR A 488 7.54 13.59 -46.39
CA THR A 488 6.85 14.80 -45.93
C THR A 488 7.38 15.40 -44.62
N ALA A 489 8.35 14.77 -43.94
CA ALA A 489 8.90 15.26 -42.67
C ALA A 489 10.20 16.09 -42.78
N ALA A 490 10.57 16.53 -43.99
CA ALA A 490 11.72 17.40 -44.22
C ALA A 490 11.38 18.86 -43.84
N GLY A 491 11.45 19.20 -42.54
CA GLY A 491 11.31 20.58 -42.06
C GLY A 491 10.98 20.78 -40.58
N GLN A 492 10.67 19.71 -39.83
CA GLN A 492 10.33 19.83 -38.41
C GLN A 492 11.60 19.90 -37.53
N TRP A 493 11.61 20.83 -36.56
CA TRP A 493 12.69 21.00 -35.57
C TRP A 493 13.05 19.67 -34.90
N TYR A 494 14.34 19.43 -34.64
CA TYR A 494 14.94 18.15 -34.24
C TYR A 494 14.14 17.34 -33.18
N PHE A 495 13.56 18.00 -32.18
CA PHE A 495 12.82 17.35 -31.09
C PHE A 495 11.37 16.96 -31.42
N TYR A 496 10.80 17.46 -32.52
CA TYR A 496 9.45 17.14 -32.98
C TYR A 496 9.41 15.98 -33.98
N ASN A 497 10.58 15.52 -34.46
CA ASN A 497 10.67 14.31 -35.24
C ASN A 497 10.99 13.13 -34.29
N PRO A 498 10.02 12.24 -34.01
CA PRO A 498 10.21 11.13 -33.07
C PRO A 498 11.40 10.24 -33.46
N ASN A 499 11.66 10.06 -34.76
CA ASN A 499 12.74 9.22 -35.26
C ASN A 499 14.11 9.85 -34.99
N ILE A 500 14.27 11.14 -35.26
CA ILE A 500 15.51 11.88 -35.00
C ILE A 500 15.75 12.00 -33.49
N ARG A 501 14.69 12.21 -32.69
CA ARG A 501 14.80 12.26 -31.22
C ARG A 501 15.27 10.92 -30.67
N THR A 502 14.72 9.80 -31.14
CA THR A 502 15.15 8.46 -30.73
C THR A 502 16.58 8.16 -31.19
N GLN A 503 16.97 8.54 -32.41
CA GLN A 503 18.37 8.43 -32.85
C GLN A 503 19.32 9.28 -31.98
N GLY A 504 18.92 10.51 -31.65
CA GLY A 504 19.65 11.39 -30.75
C GLY A 504 19.82 10.84 -29.35
N GLU A 505 18.76 10.24 -28.81
CA GLU A 505 18.80 9.55 -27.53
C GLU A 505 19.76 8.35 -27.57
N MET A 506 19.72 7.55 -28.64
CA MET A 506 20.65 6.44 -28.84
C MET A 506 22.09 6.92 -28.97
N GLU A 507 22.36 7.96 -29.77
CA GLU A 507 23.70 8.52 -29.91
C GLU A 507 24.21 9.14 -28.60
N PHE A 508 23.33 9.79 -27.85
CA PHE A 508 23.65 10.34 -26.54
C PHE A 508 24.02 9.21 -25.57
N ARG A 509 23.21 8.15 -25.49
CA ARG A 509 23.52 6.96 -24.66
C ARG A 509 24.79 6.26 -25.15
N ARG A 510 25.04 6.20 -26.46
CA ARG A 510 26.28 5.65 -27.04
C ARG A 510 27.51 6.44 -26.61
N LYS A 511 27.43 7.77 -26.61
CA LYS A 511 28.55 8.65 -26.30
C LYS A 511 28.75 8.85 -24.80
N TRP A 512 27.68 8.79 -24.01
CA TRP A 512 27.69 9.22 -22.61
C TRP A 512 27.12 8.21 -21.61
N GLY A 513 26.45 7.14 -22.03
CA GLY A 513 25.77 6.17 -21.15
C GLY A 513 24.47 6.68 -20.53
N ASN A 514 23.93 5.94 -19.55
CA ASN A 514 22.76 6.36 -18.78
C ASN A 514 23.16 7.42 -17.74
N ARG A 515 23.06 8.70 -18.12
CA ARG A 515 23.35 9.83 -17.23
C ARG A 515 22.11 10.22 -16.44
N LYS A 516 22.28 10.43 -15.14
CA LYS A 516 21.26 11.06 -14.29
C LYS A 516 21.03 12.50 -14.76
N LEU A 517 19.78 12.97 -14.68
CA LEU A 517 19.45 14.36 -14.98
C LEU A 517 19.94 15.23 -13.81
N GLU A 518 21.09 15.86 -13.99
CA GLU A 518 21.73 16.73 -13.01
C GLU A 518 22.65 17.75 -13.69
N ASP A 519 22.90 18.89 -13.05
CA ASP A 519 23.80 19.91 -13.57
C ASP A 519 25.23 19.37 -13.72
N ASN A 520 25.97 19.87 -14.71
CA ASN A 520 27.33 19.43 -15.03
C ASN A 520 27.48 17.93 -15.35
N TRP A 521 26.44 17.27 -15.87
CA TRP A 521 26.42 15.83 -16.18
C TRP A 521 27.56 15.33 -17.11
N ARG A 522 28.24 16.24 -17.83
CA ARG A 522 29.37 15.94 -18.74
C ARG A 522 30.72 15.71 -18.03
N ARG A 523 30.84 15.92 -16.72
CA ARG A 523 32.11 15.77 -15.97
C ARG A 523 32.24 14.38 -15.33
N LEU A 524 33.36 13.69 -15.59
CA LEU A 524 33.67 12.35 -15.04
C LEU A 524 34.09 12.38 -13.56
N ASN A 525 34.72 13.46 -13.10
CA ASN A 525 35.01 13.73 -11.69
C ASN A 525 34.32 15.03 -11.29
N LYS A 526 33.30 14.92 -10.46
CA LYS A 526 32.74 16.05 -9.72
C LYS A 526 33.39 16.03 -8.34
N GLY A 527 34.57 16.63 -8.22
CA GLY A 527 35.00 17.12 -6.91
C GLY A 527 33.90 18.04 -6.39
N VAL A 528 33.43 17.78 -5.17
CA VAL A 528 32.27 18.42 -4.53
C VAL A 528 32.27 19.92 -4.81
N SER A 529 31.27 20.39 -5.57
CA SER A 529 30.94 21.81 -5.70
C SER A 529 29.43 21.95 -5.86
N THR A 530 28.79 21.91 -4.69
CA THR A 530 27.60 22.66 -4.23
C THR A 530 26.56 23.22 -5.22
N GLY A 531 25.31 22.75 -5.03
CA GLY A 531 24.05 23.53 -5.14
C GLY A 531 22.80 22.65 -5.40
N PRO A 532 21.61 22.93 -4.82
CA PRO A 532 21.29 23.20 -3.42
C PRO A 532 20.28 22.16 -2.80
N ALA A 533 20.46 21.87 -1.49
CA ALA A 533 19.53 21.21 -0.52
C ALA A 533 19.04 19.78 -0.82
N GLU A 534 19.06 18.78 0.07
CA GLU A 534 19.14 18.74 1.54
C GLU A 534 19.45 17.29 1.96
N SER A 535 20.56 17.07 2.67
CA SER A 535 20.71 16.01 3.68
C SER A 535 22.01 16.26 4.44
N ASN A 536 21.89 16.99 5.54
CA ASN A 536 22.91 17.13 6.56
C ASN A 536 23.24 15.76 7.14
N LEU A 537 24.52 15.37 7.10
CA LEU A 537 25.23 14.53 8.08
C LEU A 537 26.65 14.29 7.57
N ALA A 538 27.54 15.26 7.80
CA ALA A 538 28.98 15.05 8.05
C ALA A 538 29.68 16.41 8.20
N GLU A 539 29.56 17.02 9.38
CA GLU A 539 30.57 17.99 9.81
C GLU A 539 30.82 17.82 11.31
N SER A 540 31.87 17.07 11.63
CA SER A 540 32.64 17.19 12.86
C SER A 540 33.97 16.49 12.65
N GLY A 541 35.05 17.25 12.72
CA GLY A 541 36.41 16.72 12.86
C GLY A 541 37.40 16.95 11.72
N ARG A 542 37.50 18.18 11.18
CA ARG A 542 38.76 18.62 10.56
C ARG A 542 38.89 20.15 10.64
N ASN A 543 39.69 20.61 11.59
CA ASN A 543 40.17 21.99 11.61
C ASN A 543 41.67 21.99 11.40
N GLY A 544 42.14 22.81 10.45
CA GLY A 544 43.55 23.18 10.27
C GLY A 544 44.28 22.55 9.07
N GLY A 545 44.31 23.28 7.94
CA GLY A 545 45.25 23.05 6.84
C GLY A 545 44.65 23.30 5.45
N GLN A 546 44.84 24.51 4.91
CA GLN A 546 44.75 24.73 3.46
C GLN A 546 45.82 23.84 2.79
N GLU A 547 45.39 22.81 2.07
CA GLU A 547 46.24 22.12 1.10
C GLU A 547 45.65 22.28 -0.30
N GLU A 548 46.55 22.58 -1.22
CA GLU A 548 46.31 22.82 -2.64
C GLU A 548 45.49 21.70 -3.29
N SER A 549 44.62 22.10 -4.22
CA SER A 549 43.89 21.21 -5.13
C SER A 549 44.85 20.39 -6.01
N GLY A 550 45.43 19.32 -5.46
CA GLY A 550 46.15 18.30 -6.21
C GLY A 550 45.21 17.51 -7.13
N LYS A 551 45.65 17.19 -8.35
CA LYS A 551 44.93 16.31 -9.27
C LYS A 551 44.50 15.03 -8.54
N ALA A 552 43.21 14.68 -8.63
CA ALA A 552 42.71 13.42 -8.09
C ALA A 552 43.47 12.24 -8.71
N LEU A 553 44.20 11.48 -7.87
CA LEU A 553 44.94 10.29 -8.28
C LEU A 553 43.97 9.22 -8.79
N SER A 554 44.34 8.53 -9.86
CA SER A 554 43.54 7.43 -10.40
C SER A 554 43.71 6.19 -9.53
N ASN A 555 42.62 5.47 -9.25
CA ASN A 555 42.64 4.13 -8.65
C ASN A 555 43.37 3.06 -9.50
N LYS A 556 43.94 3.44 -10.65
CA LYS A 556 44.81 2.61 -11.50
C LYS A 556 46.28 2.98 -11.39
N SER A 557 46.63 3.89 -10.49
CA SER A 557 48.00 4.30 -10.23
C SER A 557 48.45 3.82 -8.85
N ARG A 558 49.74 3.53 -8.68
CA ARG A 558 50.27 3.04 -7.40
C ARG A 558 50.19 4.11 -6.32
N GLU A 559 50.41 5.37 -6.70
CA GLU A 559 50.39 6.54 -5.81
C GLU A 559 49.04 6.69 -5.10
N TYR A 560 47.94 6.30 -5.75
CA TYR A 560 46.61 6.31 -5.14
C TYR A 560 46.53 5.42 -3.90
N TYR A 561 47.19 4.25 -3.92
CA TYR A 561 47.18 3.28 -2.83
C TYR A 561 48.26 3.55 -1.78
N LEU A 562 49.38 4.18 -2.16
CA LEU A 562 50.47 4.48 -1.24
C LEU A 562 50.16 5.63 -0.27
N LYS A 563 49.27 6.56 -0.64
CA LYS A 563 49.03 7.81 0.10
C LYS A 563 48.59 7.62 1.55
N ASP A 564 47.83 6.57 1.84
CA ASP A 564 47.20 6.34 3.14
C ASP A 564 48.01 5.37 4.02
N ILE A 565 49.13 4.83 3.53
CA ILE A 565 49.93 3.83 4.24
C ILE A 565 50.84 4.53 5.28
N PRO A 566 50.79 4.14 6.57
CA PRO A 566 51.55 4.81 7.63
C PRO A 566 53.01 4.32 7.68
N PHE A 567 53.85 4.83 6.79
CA PHE A 567 55.27 4.43 6.72
C PHE A 567 56.13 4.92 7.89
N THR A 568 55.75 6.03 8.53
CA THR A 568 56.51 6.65 9.63
C THR A 568 55.87 6.36 10.99
N ASP A 569 56.65 6.43 12.06
CA ASP A 569 56.15 6.23 13.43
C ASP A 569 55.03 7.22 13.79
N SER A 570 55.16 8.48 13.36
CA SER A 570 54.12 9.51 13.57
C SER A 570 52.80 9.16 12.87
N LEU A 571 52.86 8.66 11.63
CA LEU A 571 51.64 8.23 10.92
C LEU A 571 51.05 6.95 11.52
N ARG A 572 51.90 6.04 12.03
CA ARG A 572 51.44 4.85 12.76
C ARG A 572 50.74 5.22 14.06
N GLU A 573 51.23 6.22 14.77
CA GLU A 573 50.59 6.71 15.99
C GLU A 573 49.19 7.30 15.71
N ILE A 574 49.02 8.03 14.61
CA ILE A 574 47.70 8.50 14.17
C ILE A 574 46.77 7.32 13.84
N SER A 575 47.30 6.30 13.16
CA SER A 575 46.56 5.06 12.85
C SER A 575 46.14 4.33 14.13
N ASN A 576 47.03 4.21 15.11
CA ASN A 576 46.75 3.62 16.43
C ASN A 576 45.62 4.34 17.15
N LYS A 577 45.64 5.68 17.21
CA LYS A 577 44.56 6.46 17.83
C LYS A 577 43.19 6.21 17.20
N ARG A 578 43.12 6.01 15.88
CA ARG A 578 41.87 5.65 15.19
C ARG A 578 41.40 4.25 15.59
N ILE A 579 42.33 3.31 15.74
CA ILE A 579 42.02 1.94 16.19
C ILE A 579 41.53 1.95 17.65
N GLU A 580 42.19 2.70 18.53
CA GLU A 580 41.80 2.86 19.93
C GLU A 580 40.35 3.37 20.06
N GLU A 581 40.05 4.49 19.42
CA GLU A 581 38.71 5.08 19.40
C GLU A 581 37.68 4.10 18.81
N ALA A 582 38.01 3.45 17.69
CA ALA A 582 37.10 2.53 17.03
C ALA A 582 36.82 1.26 17.86
N LEU A 583 37.82 0.70 18.54
CA LEU A 583 37.64 -0.45 19.43
C LEU A 583 36.77 -0.08 20.65
N PHE A 584 37.02 1.09 21.26
CA PHE A 584 36.21 1.58 22.36
C PHE A 584 34.75 1.78 21.94
N ASN A 585 34.51 2.50 20.84
CA ASN A 585 33.17 2.77 20.32
C ASN A 585 32.45 1.48 19.91
N ALA A 586 33.15 0.54 19.25
CA ALA A 586 32.57 -0.76 18.91
C ALA A 586 32.14 -1.52 20.18
N GLY A 587 32.98 -1.55 21.22
CA GLY A 587 32.65 -2.17 22.50
C GLY A 587 31.38 -1.59 23.13
N THR A 588 31.27 -0.26 23.11
CA THR A 588 30.10 0.46 23.66
C THR A 588 28.84 0.19 22.85
N LEU A 589 28.93 0.22 21.51
CA LEU A 589 27.80 -0.07 20.62
C LEU A 589 27.30 -1.51 20.76
N TYR A 590 28.22 -2.48 20.88
CA TYR A 590 27.86 -3.88 21.15
C TYR A 590 27.05 -4.02 22.43
N PHE A 591 27.47 -3.37 23.51
CA PHE A 591 26.77 -3.47 24.79
C PHE A 591 25.45 -2.70 24.79
N GLU A 592 25.50 -1.38 24.54
CA GLU A 592 24.36 -0.49 24.76
C GLU A 592 23.29 -0.59 23.68
N LYS A 593 23.67 -0.87 22.43
CA LYS A 593 22.76 -0.79 21.28
C LYS A 593 22.34 -2.16 20.76
N LEU A 594 23.16 -3.18 20.97
CA LEU A 594 22.94 -4.52 20.44
C LEU A 594 22.75 -5.60 21.51
N ASN A 595 23.06 -5.31 22.78
CA ASN A 595 22.99 -6.27 23.88
C ASN A 595 23.87 -7.52 23.61
N GLU A 596 25.09 -7.29 23.12
CA GLU A 596 26.09 -8.30 22.76
C GLU A 596 27.31 -8.22 23.70
N PRO A 597 27.19 -8.63 24.98
CA PRO A 597 28.22 -8.41 26.00
C PRO A 597 29.53 -9.15 25.71
N LEU A 598 29.47 -10.32 25.06
CA LEU A 598 30.68 -11.08 24.71
C LEU A 598 31.52 -10.37 23.64
N LEU A 599 30.86 -9.80 22.63
CA LEU A 599 31.53 -9.03 21.58
C LEU A 599 32.06 -7.71 22.13
N SER A 600 31.28 -7.06 22.99
CA SER A 600 31.70 -5.86 23.72
C SER A 600 32.99 -6.12 24.52
N ALA A 601 33.01 -7.18 25.35
CA ALA A 601 34.18 -7.55 26.12
C ALA A 601 35.39 -7.91 25.24
N GLY A 602 35.16 -8.52 24.08
CA GLY A 602 36.20 -8.78 23.08
C GLY A 602 36.85 -7.48 22.59
N SER A 603 36.05 -6.49 22.20
CA SER A 603 36.55 -5.19 21.74
C SER A 603 37.34 -4.45 22.83
N TYR A 604 36.84 -4.41 24.07
CA TYR A 604 37.54 -3.75 25.17
C TYR A 604 38.84 -4.46 25.57
N ARG A 605 38.86 -5.80 25.62
CA ARG A 605 40.08 -6.56 25.89
C ARG A 605 41.13 -6.32 24.81
N GLU A 606 40.72 -6.24 23.54
CA GLU A 606 41.64 -5.98 22.44
C GLU A 606 42.20 -4.56 22.50
N LEU A 607 41.40 -3.56 22.86
CA LEU A 607 41.84 -2.19 23.14
C LEU A 607 42.93 -2.16 24.22
N ILE A 608 42.66 -2.75 25.39
CA ILE A 608 43.58 -2.75 26.53
C ILE A 608 44.87 -3.51 26.21
N ARG A 609 44.75 -4.66 25.52
CA ARG A 609 45.89 -5.49 25.14
C ARG A 609 46.81 -4.78 24.15
N ARG A 610 46.26 -4.04 23.18
CA ARG A 610 47.03 -3.37 22.13
C ARG A 610 47.58 -2.01 22.59
N PHE A 611 46.85 -1.31 23.44
CA PHE A 611 47.13 0.08 23.79
C PHE A 611 47.06 0.30 25.31
N PRO A 612 47.98 -0.32 26.08
CA PRO A 612 48.07 -0.08 27.52
C PRO A 612 48.39 1.39 27.78
N GLY A 613 47.64 2.03 28.68
CA GLY A 613 47.69 3.46 28.98
C GLY A 613 46.82 4.34 28.09
N SER A 614 45.97 3.76 27.22
CA SER A 614 45.03 4.52 26.39
C SER A 614 44.11 5.39 27.25
N THR A 615 43.71 6.56 26.74
CA THR A 615 42.74 7.43 27.43
C THR A 615 41.38 6.75 27.62
N TYR A 616 41.07 5.72 26.83
CA TYR A 616 39.84 4.93 26.93
C TYR A 616 39.94 3.75 27.91
N GLU A 617 41.14 3.38 28.37
CA GLU A 617 41.36 2.19 29.21
C GLU A 617 40.56 2.20 30.52
N PRO A 618 40.50 3.29 31.32
CA PRO A 618 39.73 3.29 32.56
C PRO A 618 38.24 2.99 32.34
N GLN A 619 37.65 3.59 31.30
CA GLN A 619 36.25 3.38 30.97
C GLN A 619 36.01 1.97 30.38
N ALA A 620 36.94 1.46 29.58
CA ALA A 620 36.87 0.10 29.05
C ALA A 620 36.94 -0.95 30.18
N LEU A 621 37.80 -0.76 31.19
CA LEU A 621 37.87 -1.62 32.38
C LEU A 621 36.59 -1.54 33.23
N TYR A 622 36.03 -0.34 33.41
CA TYR A 622 34.75 -0.17 34.10
C TYR A 622 33.60 -0.90 33.37
N ASN A 623 33.53 -0.75 32.05
CA ASN A 623 32.52 -1.41 31.22
C ASN A 623 32.71 -2.94 31.12
N LEU A 624 33.94 -3.44 31.32
CA LEU A 624 34.21 -4.89 31.40
C LEU A 624 33.77 -5.51 32.73
N TYR A 625 33.74 -4.72 33.80
CA TYR A 625 33.32 -5.16 35.13
C TYR A 625 31.81 -5.08 35.34
N SER A 626 31.18 -4.07 34.74
CA SER A 626 29.72 -3.84 34.76
C SER A 626 28.98 -4.86 33.90
#